data_AF-A0A3M1CN20-F1
#
_entry.id   AF-A0A3M1CN20-F1
#
_cell.length_a   1.000
_cell.length_b   1.000
_cell.length_c   1.000
_cell.angle_alpha   90.00
_cell.angle_beta   90.00
_cell.angle_gamma   90.00
#
_symmetry.space_group_name_H-M   'P 1'
#
loop_
_entity.id
_entity.type
_entity.pdbx_description
1 polymer ?
#
loop_
_entity_poly.entity_id
_entity_poly.type
_entity_poly.pdbx_seq_one_letter_code
_entity_poly.pdbx_strand_id
1 'polypeptide(L)'
;MKNTVLIAFLGRSPKGEEGYRKTRYDFGDNSLTEETAFFGWVLRKRIDPDHLVILGTRGSMWDHLFEGDLDLGEMGEQDRMALMEHVESHSVSQDQLDKMAPLLAKALGIPVRLRSIPYCSTEAEQIELLRIIAEEVEPEDRVHLDISHGFRHLPMLALLSALHVRQIRDANVEGIWYGSYDPDTGKAPVYELSGLLRIADWLQSLASFDKDGDYRVFVPLLRQANLDPEACD
;
A
#
# COMPACT_ATOMS: atom_id res chain seq x y z
N MET A 1 -17.69 4.86 -12.88
CA MET A 1 -17.75 3.69 -11.98
C MET A 1 -16.64 3.89 -10.98
N LYS A 2 -16.89 3.67 -9.69
CA LYS A 2 -15.84 3.80 -8.67
C LYS A 2 -14.90 2.61 -8.80
N ASN A 3 -13.65 2.84 -9.15
CA ASN A 3 -12.65 1.78 -9.23
C ASN A 3 -12.00 1.58 -7.86
N THR A 4 -11.57 0.36 -7.58
CA THR A 4 -10.88 -0.02 -6.36
C THR A 4 -9.40 -0.21 -6.66
N VAL A 5 -8.55 0.55 -5.98
CA VAL A 5 -7.09 0.53 -6.14
C VAL A 5 -6.47 -0.10 -4.92
N LEU A 6 -5.61 -1.09 -5.12
CA LEU A 6 -4.66 -1.51 -4.08
C LEU A 6 -3.29 -0.92 -4.39
N ILE A 7 -2.75 -0.12 -3.49
CA ILE A 7 -1.37 0.37 -3.55
C ILE A 7 -0.54 -0.35 -2.49
N ALA A 8 0.42 -1.16 -2.90
CA ALA A 8 1.23 -1.98 -2.01
C ALA A 8 2.70 -1.58 -2.05
N PHE A 9 3.25 -1.26 -0.87
CA PHE A 9 4.68 -1.00 -0.74
C PHE A 9 5.47 -2.31 -0.80
N LEU A 10 6.56 -2.31 -1.55
CA LEU A 10 7.52 -3.39 -1.71
C LEU A 10 8.85 -3.00 -1.07
N GLY A 11 9.27 -3.81 -0.11
CA GLY A 11 10.44 -3.56 0.70
C GLY A 11 11.68 -4.31 0.25
N ARG A 12 12.67 -4.25 1.14
CA ARG A 12 13.76 -5.21 1.16
C ARG A 12 13.48 -6.22 2.26
N SER A 13 13.44 -7.48 1.88
CA SER A 13 13.56 -8.58 2.83
C SER A 13 14.95 -9.20 2.65
N PRO A 14 15.68 -9.53 3.73
CA PRO A 14 16.93 -10.27 3.60
C PRO A 14 16.66 -11.59 2.86
N LYS A 15 17.42 -11.84 1.78
CA LYS A 15 17.39 -13.10 1.05
C LYS A 15 18.30 -14.09 1.79
N GLY A 16 17.71 -15.11 2.41
CA GLY A 16 18.46 -16.22 3.01
C GLY A 16 18.89 -17.23 1.94
N GLU A 17 19.55 -18.32 2.36
CA GLU A 17 19.90 -19.44 1.45
C GLU A 17 18.66 -20.05 0.78
N GLU A 18 17.52 -20.03 1.46
CA GLU A 18 16.22 -20.52 0.97
C GLU A 18 15.36 -19.44 0.28
N GLY A 19 15.92 -18.26 0.03
CA GLY A 19 15.22 -17.12 -0.58
C GLY A 19 14.58 -16.18 0.44
N TYR A 20 13.50 -15.50 0.03
CA TYR A 20 12.78 -14.56 0.89
C TYR A 20 11.84 -15.28 1.85
N ARG A 21 11.79 -14.83 3.11
CA ARG A 21 10.96 -15.47 4.15
C ARG A 21 9.48 -15.39 3.80
N LYS A 22 8.84 -16.55 3.71
CA LYS A 22 7.38 -16.66 3.57
C LYS A 22 6.68 -16.63 4.92
N THR A 23 5.49 -16.06 4.94
CA THR A 23 4.69 -15.81 6.14
C THR A 23 3.23 -16.17 5.88
N ARG A 24 2.55 -16.73 6.90
CA ARG A 24 1.08 -16.81 6.93
C ARG A 24 0.54 -15.65 7.75
N TYR A 25 -0.27 -14.82 7.13
CA TYR A 25 -0.86 -13.65 7.75
C TYR A 25 -2.23 -14.02 8.34
N ASP A 26 -2.58 -13.42 9.47
CA ASP A 26 -3.82 -13.70 10.20
C ASP A 26 -4.69 -12.45 10.28
N PHE A 27 -5.83 -12.46 9.60
CA PHE A 27 -6.81 -11.37 9.65
C PHE A 27 -7.68 -11.40 10.91
N GLY A 28 -7.52 -12.40 11.78
CA GLY A 28 -8.33 -12.58 12.99
C GLY A 28 -9.73 -13.14 12.73
N ASP A 29 -10.03 -13.54 11.49
CA ASP A 29 -11.33 -14.09 11.07
C ASP A 29 -11.30 -15.62 10.86
N ASN A 30 -10.26 -16.30 11.38
CA ASN A 30 -9.97 -17.72 11.19
C ASN A 30 -9.73 -18.14 9.72
N SER A 31 -9.55 -17.20 8.80
CA SER A 31 -9.06 -17.53 7.46
C SER A 31 -7.54 -17.74 7.49
N LEU A 32 -7.10 -18.92 7.07
CA LEU A 32 -5.67 -19.20 6.90
C LEU A 32 -5.23 -18.70 5.52
N THR A 33 -4.27 -17.78 5.50
CA THR A 33 -3.67 -17.37 4.24
C THR A 33 -2.67 -18.41 3.75
N GLU A 34 -2.40 -18.37 2.45
CA GLU A 34 -1.23 -19.04 1.90
C GLU A 34 0.06 -18.43 2.46
N GLU A 35 1.15 -19.20 2.35
CA GLU A 35 2.49 -18.69 2.65
C GLU A 35 2.96 -17.83 1.49
N THR A 36 3.25 -16.56 1.79
CA THR A 36 3.73 -15.58 0.82
C THR A 36 4.86 -14.76 1.44
N ALA A 37 5.86 -14.34 0.64
CA ALA A 37 6.81 -13.35 1.10
C ALA A 37 6.32 -11.92 0.87
N PHE A 38 5.44 -11.70 -0.13
CA PHE A 38 4.81 -10.42 -0.38
C PHE A 38 3.35 -10.40 0.07
N PHE A 39 3.04 -9.56 1.07
CA PHE A 39 1.70 -9.50 1.67
C PHE A 39 0.64 -8.96 0.69
N GLY A 40 1.03 -8.10 -0.24
CA GLY A 40 0.14 -7.54 -1.26
C GLY A 40 -0.63 -8.59 -2.06
N TRP A 41 -0.09 -9.80 -2.24
CA TRP A 41 -0.81 -10.92 -2.87
C TRP A 41 -2.01 -11.40 -2.08
N VAL A 42 -1.82 -11.57 -0.77
CA VAL A 42 -2.87 -11.99 0.16
C VAL A 42 -3.92 -10.89 0.29
N LEU A 43 -3.48 -9.65 0.43
CA LEU A 43 -4.41 -8.53 0.56
C LEU A 43 -5.21 -8.32 -0.72
N ARG A 44 -4.60 -8.45 -1.90
CA ARG A 44 -5.30 -8.41 -3.19
C ARG A 44 -6.46 -9.42 -3.21
N LYS A 45 -6.24 -10.66 -2.78
CA LYS A 45 -7.31 -11.68 -2.74
C LYS A 45 -8.45 -11.31 -1.78
N ARG A 46 -8.15 -10.55 -0.72
CA ARG A 46 -9.14 -10.09 0.27
C ARG A 46 -9.96 -8.91 -0.24
N ILE A 47 -9.33 -7.98 -0.93
CA ILE A 47 -9.94 -6.72 -1.40
C ILE A 47 -10.59 -6.87 -2.78
N ASP A 48 -10.06 -7.75 -3.63
CA ASP A 48 -10.44 -7.92 -5.04
C ASP A 48 -10.45 -6.58 -5.82
N PRO A 49 -9.28 -5.91 -5.93
CA PRO A 49 -9.20 -4.58 -6.54
C PRO A 49 -9.29 -4.64 -8.06
N ASP A 50 -9.82 -3.57 -8.67
CA ASP A 50 -9.86 -3.38 -10.12
C ASP A 50 -8.45 -3.20 -10.72
N HIS A 51 -7.50 -2.66 -9.95
CA HIS A 51 -6.10 -2.61 -10.33
C HIS A 51 -5.15 -2.59 -9.13
N LEU A 52 -3.91 -3.02 -9.38
CA LEU A 52 -2.86 -3.12 -8.39
C LEU A 52 -1.67 -2.22 -8.77
N VAL A 53 -1.21 -1.42 -7.81
CA VAL A 53 -0.02 -0.58 -7.92
C VAL A 53 0.99 -1.06 -6.90
N ILE A 54 2.20 -1.43 -7.33
CA ILE A 54 3.27 -1.87 -6.43
C ILE A 54 4.38 -0.81 -6.43
N LEU A 55 4.68 -0.26 -5.26
CA LEU A 55 5.65 0.81 -5.06
C LEU A 55 6.91 0.26 -4.41
N GLY A 56 8.08 0.45 -5.01
CA GLY A 56 9.33 0.00 -4.42
C GLY A 56 10.51 0.89 -4.78
N THR A 57 11.55 0.88 -3.96
CA THR A 57 12.81 1.55 -4.31
C THR A 57 13.59 0.74 -5.34
N ARG A 58 14.65 1.31 -5.92
CA ARG A 58 15.52 0.60 -6.89
C ARG A 58 16.15 -0.69 -6.37
N GLY A 59 16.25 -0.85 -5.05
CA GLY A 59 16.75 -2.08 -4.43
C GLY A 59 15.68 -2.87 -3.70
N SER A 60 14.39 -2.61 -3.91
CA SER A 60 13.33 -3.47 -3.38
C SER A 60 13.39 -4.85 -4.04
N MET A 61 12.74 -5.84 -3.43
CA MET A 61 12.72 -7.25 -3.87
C MET A 61 11.90 -7.49 -5.15
N TRP A 62 12.13 -6.71 -6.21
CA TRP A 62 11.35 -6.77 -7.45
C TRP A 62 11.42 -8.15 -8.11
N ASP A 63 12.57 -8.83 -8.02
CA ASP A 63 12.79 -10.19 -8.51
C ASP A 63 11.79 -11.19 -7.91
N HIS A 64 11.52 -11.06 -6.62
CA HIS A 64 10.62 -11.95 -5.88
C HIS A 64 9.18 -11.95 -6.41
N LEU A 65 8.72 -10.84 -6.98
CA LEU A 65 7.37 -10.77 -7.55
C LEU A 65 7.18 -11.74 -8.72
N PHE A 66 8.27 -12.15 -9.38
CA PHE A 66 8.25 -12.95 -10.61
C PHE A 66 8.84 -14.35 -10.46
N GLU A 67 9.68 -14.58 -9.45
CA GLU A 67 10.37 -15.86 -9.21
C GLU A 67 10.01 -16.48 -7.85
N GLY A 68 9.18 -15.81 -7.05
CA GLY A 68 8.95 -16.17 -5.65
C GLY A 68 7.58 -16.79 -5.36
N ASP A 69 6.57 -15.94 -5.21
CA ASP A 69 5.23 -16.35 -4.76
C ASP A 69 4.29 -16.72 -5.92
N LEU A 70 4.62 -16.32 -7.15
CA LEU A 70 3.83 -16.56 -8.35
C LEU A 70 4.57 -17.51 -9.30
N ASP A 71 3.89 -18.54 -9.79
CA ASP A 71 4.40 -19.40 -10.85
C ASP A 71 4.07 -18.80 -12.22
N LEU A 72 5.07 -18.24 -12.88
CA LEU A 72 4.97 -17.66 -14.22
C LEU A 72 5.48 -18.60 -15.32
N GLY A 73 5.91 -19.82 -14.98
CA GLY A 73 6.49 -20.78 -15.93
C GLY A 73 7.68 -20.20 -16.70
N GLU A 74 7.69 -20.36 -18.03
CA GLU A 74 8.73 -19.81 -18.93
C GLU A 74 8.44 -18.37 -19.41
N MET A 75 7.36 -17.75 -18.92
CA MET A 75 6.90 -16.46 -19.43
C MET A 75 7.89 -15.34 -19.07
N GLY A 76 8.47 -14.70 -20.09
CA GLY A 76 9.38 -13.57 -19.89
C GLY A 76 10.67 -13.93 -19.15
N GLU A 77 11.13 -15.19 -19.22
CA GLU A 77 12.33 -15.68 -18.52
C GLU A 77 13.57 -14.77 -18.71
N GLN A 78 13.85 -14.34 -19.94
CA GLN A 78 15.00 -13.46 -20.21
C GLN A 78 14.87 -12.09 -19.51
N ASP A 79 13.69 -11.49 -19.54
CA ASP A 79 13.44 -10.20 -18.88
C ASP A 79 13.48 -10.35 -17.35
N ARG A 80 13.00 -11.47 -16.81
CA ARG A 80 13.07 -11.81 -15.37
C ARG A 80 14.51 -11.99 -14.89
N MET A 81 15.32 -12.74 -15.65
CA MET A 81 16.75 -12.89 -15.36
C MET A 81 17.47 -11.55 -15.36
N ALA A 82 17.22 -10.71 -16.37
CA ALA A 82 17.81 -9.37 -16.42
C ALA A 82 17.36 -8.50 -15.21
N LEU A 83 16.08 -8.54 -14.84
CA LEU A 83 15.59 -7.83 -13.66
C LEU A 83 16.31 -8.25 -12.38
N MET A 84 16.59 -9.55 -12.21
CA MET A 84 17.30 -10.07 -11.03
C MET A 84 18.72 -9.46 -10.91
N GLU A 85 19.47 -9.38 -12.00
CA GLU A 85 20.80 -8.72 -12.03
C GLU A 85 20.71 -7.23 -11.65
N HIS A 86 19.66 -6.55 -12.10
CA HIS A 86 19.40 -5.16 -11.76
C HIS A 86 19.01 -4.96 -10.29
N VAL A 87 18.28 -5.92 -9.69
CA VAL A 87 17.95 -5.90 -8.26
C VAL A 87 19.22 -6.07 -7.42
N GLU A 88 20.08 -7.04 -7.76
CA GLU A 88 21.35 -7.27 -7.05
C GLU A 88 22.26 -6.04 -7.08
N SER A 89 22.35 -5.39 -8.25
CA SER A 89 23.13 -4.15 -8.43
C SER A 89 22.40 -2.87 -8.00
N HIS A 90 21.19 -2.98 -7.45
CA HIS A 90 20.37 -1.83 -6.99
C HIS A 90 20.11 -0.78 -8.09
N SER A 91 20.01 -1.23 -9.34
CA SER A 91 19.99 -0.39 -10.54
C SER A 91 18.69 -0.50 -11.34
N VAL A 92 17.64 -1.10 -10.76
CA VAL A 92 16.32 -1.23 -11.40
C VAL A 92 15.79 0.14 -11.84
N SER A 93 15.39 0.24 -13.11
CA SER A 93 14.81 1.44 -13.72
C SER A 93 13.30 1.33 -13.92
N GLN A 94 12.62 2.48 -14.08
CA GLN A 94 11.18 2.50 -14.38
C GLN A 94 10.87 1.80 -15.71
N ASP A 95 11.70 1.96 -16.74
CA ASP A 95 11.52 1.30 -18.04
C ASP A 95 11.53 -0.23 -17.93
N GLN A 96 12.34 -0.78 -17.02
CA GLN A 96 12.36 -2.21 -16.75
C GLN A 96 11.09 -2.65 -16.05
N LEU A 97 10.64 -1.90 -15.05
CA LEU A 97 9.38 -2.15 -14.35
C LEU A 97 8.18 -2.11 -15.30
N ASP A 98 8.14 -1.15 -16.22
CA ASP A 98 7.07 -1.02 -17.22
C ASP A 98 7.05 -2.20 -18.21
N LYS A 99 8.21 -2.74 -18.58
CA LYS A 99 8.30 -3.97 -19.41
C LYS A 99 7.81 -5.21 -18.67
N MET A 100 7.99 -5.24 -17.35
CA MET A 100 7.68 -6.40 -16.51
C MET A 100 6.22 -6.40 -16.05
N ALA A 101 5.59 -5.24 -15.87
CA ALA A 101 4.21 -5.10 -15.40
C ALA A 101 3.18 -5.94 -16.19
N PRO A 102 3.23 -6.06 -17.54
CA PRO A 102 2.31 -6.90 -18.31
C PRO A 102 2.33 -8.38 -17.93
N LEU A 103 3.47 -8.91 -17.46
CA LEU A 103 3.58 -10.31 -17.03
C LEU A 103 2.70 -10.57 -15.80
N LEU A 104 2.79 -9.68 -14.80
CA LEU A 104 1.95 -9.75 -13.61
C LEU A 104 0.49 -9.47 -13.94
N ALA A 105 0.21 -8.50 -14.81
CA ALA A 105 -1.15 -8.19 -15.20
C ALA A 105 -1.85 -9.41 -15.85
N LYS A 106 -1.14 -10.13 -16.72
CA LYS A 106 -1.63 -11.37 -17.34
C LYS A 106 -1.82 -12.49 -16.30
N ALA A 107 -0.86 -12.68 -15.40
CA ALA A 107 -0.93 -13.73 -14.38
C ALA A 107 -2.05 -13.49 -13.36
N LEU A 108 -2.28 -12.23 -12.97
CA LEU A 108 -3.27 -11.86 -11.98
C LEU A 108 -4.66 -11.60 -12.58
N GLY A 109 -4.76 -11.34 -13.88
CA GLY A 109 -6.01 -11.03 -14.57
C GLY A 109 -6.55 -9.62 -14.30
N ILE A 110 -5.73 -8.73 -13.73
CA ILE A 110 -6.07 -7.33 -13.48
C ILE A 110 -4.92 -6.42 -13.95
N PRO A 111 -5.17 -5.15 -14.30
CA PRO A 111 -4.11 -4.18 -14.52
C PRO A 111 -3.15 -4.10 -13.32
N VAL A 112 -1.85 -4.15 -13.62
CA VAL A 112 -0.77 -3.99 -12.65
C VAL A 112 0.14 -2.86 -13.11
N ARG A 113 0.52 -1.97 -12.19
CA ARG A 113 1.54 -0.94 -12.41
C ARG A 113 2.63 -1.09 -11.37
N LEU A 114 3.88 -0.99 -11.80
CA LEU A 114 5.05 -1.07 -10.95
C LEU A 114 5.73 0.29 -10.96
N ARG A 115 5.92 0.91 -9.80
CA ARG A 115 6.52 2.25 -9.70
C ARG A 115 7.76 2.25 -8.84
N SER A 116 8.83 2.79 -9.41
CA SER A 116 10.03 3.11 -8.66
C SER A 116 9.78 4.38 -7.84
N ILE A 117 9.98 4.29 -6.53
CA ILE A 117 9.88 5.42 -5.60
C ILE A 117 11.25 5.77 -5.02
N PRO A 118 11.49 7.03 -4.59
CA PRO A 118 12.72 7.39 -3.90
C PRO A 118 12.77 6.78 -2.49
N TYR A 119 13.94 6.82 -1.85
CA TYR A 119 14.11 6.35 -0.47
C TYR A 119 13.39 7.23 0.56
N CYS A 120 12.95 8.43 0.16
CA CYS A 120 12.25 9.39 1.00
C CYS A 120 13.11 9.90 2.17
N SER A 121 14.41 10.06 1.91
CA SER A 121 15.40 10.54 2.89
C SER A 121 15.43 12.06 3.03
N THR A 122 14.86 12.76 2.05
CA THR A 122 14.73 14.22 2.05
C THR A 122 13.28 14.62 1.87
N GLU A 123 12.93 15.83 2.29
CA GLU A 123 11.58 16.39 2.09
C GLU A 123 11.17 16.37 0.61
N ALA A 124 12.09 16.72 -0.30
CA ALA A 124 11.82 16.67 -1.74
C ALA A 124 11.45 15.26 -2.22
N GLU A 125 12.17 14.24 -1.76
CA GLU A 125 11.85 12.84 -2.07
C GLU A 125 10.52 12.40 -1.45
N GLN A 126 10.18 12.89 -0.26
CA GLN A 126 8.92 12.60 0.41
C GLN A 126 7.73 13.20 -0.35
N ILE A 127 7.85 14.46 -0.79
CA ILE A 127 6.86 15.12 -1.66
C ILE A 127 6.70 14.35 -2.97
N GLU A 128 7.81 13.86 -3.55
CA GLU A 128 7.77 13.06 -4.77
C GLU A 128 6.99 11.75 -4.59
N LEU A 129 7.14 11.06 -3.46
CA LEU A 129 6.32 9.88 -3.15
C LEU A 129 4.82 10.22 -3.11
N LEU A 130 4.45 11.33 -2.47
CA LEU A 130 3.06 11.78 -2.41
C LEU A 130 2.50 12.05 -3.82
N ARG A 131 3.31 12.65 -4.71
CA ARG A 131 2.96 12.88 -6.12
C ARG A 131 2.77 11.58 -6.88
N ILE A 132 3.71 10.65 -6.78
CA ILE A 132 3.63 9.32 -7.43
C ILE A 132 2.35 8.61 -7.01
N ILE A 133 2.03 8.58 -5.71
CA ILE A 133 0.79 7.96 -5.23
C ILE A 133 -0.44 8.69 -5.78
N ALA A 134 -0.44 10.02 -5.78
CA ALA A 134 -1.56 10.80 -6.30
C ALA A 134 -1.75 10.65 -7.81
N GLU A 135 -0.73 10.35 -8.60
CA GLU A 135 -0.82 10.07 -10.05
C GLU A 135 -1.44 8.70 -10.37
N GLU A 136 -1.45 7.79 -9.39
CA GLU A 136 -2.00 6.45 -9.52
C GLU A 136 -3.43 6.34 -8.99
N VAL A 137 -4.03 7.46 -8.56
CA VAL A 137 -5.38 7.52 -8.00
C VAL A 137 -6.21 8.53 -8.79
N GLU A 138 -7.33 8.06 -9.32
CA GLU A 138 -8.32 8.89 -10.00
C GLU A 138 -9.37 9.43 -9.01
N PRO A 139 -10.12 10.48 -9.36
CA PRO A 139 -11.21 10.95 -8.52
C PRO A 139 -12.28 9.89 -8.25
N GLU A 140 -12.80 9.89 -7.02
CA GLU A 140 -13.77 8.92 -6.49
C GLU A 140 -13.29 7.47 -6.35
N ASP A 141 -12.01 7.19 -6.59
CA ASP A 141 -11.45 5.84 -6.41
C ASP A 141 -11.53 5.39 -4.94
N ARG A 142 -11.74 4.09 -4.75
CA ARG A 142 -11.67 3.39 -3.46
C ARG A 142 -10.26 2.88 -3.26
N VAL A 143 -9.49 3.53 -2.41
CA VAL A 143 -8.05 3.26 -2.24
C VAL A 143 -7.81 2.41 -0.99
N HIS A 144 -7.04 1.34 -1.17
CA HIS A 144 -6.45 0.57 -0.08
C HIS A 144 -4.93 0.66 -0.14
N LEU A 145 -4.30 0.86 1.02
CA LEU A 145 -2.84 0.92 1.14
C LEU A 145 -2.32 -0.31 1.90
N ASP A 146 -1.32 -1.00 1.35
CA ASP A 146 -0.52 -1.99 2.08
C ASP A 146 0.84 -1.39 2.46
N ILE A 147 1.06 -1.22 3.77
CA ILE A 147 2.28 -0.62 4.34
C ILE A 147 3.22 -1.68 4.97
N SER A 148 2.97 -2.96 4.74
CA SER A 148 3.64 -4.07 5.42
C SER A 148 5.12 -4.18 5.10
N HIS A 149 5.49 -3.93 3.83
CA HIS A 149 6.86 -4.04 3.36
C HIS A 149 7.53 -2.67 3.16
N GLY A 150 7.10 -1.62 3.86
CA GLY A 150 7.79 -0.32 3.82
C GLY A 150 9.09 -0.27 4.65
N PHE A 151 10.01 0.63 4.34
CA PHE A 151 11.02 1.08 5.32
C PHE A 151 10.32 1.62 6.57
N ARG A 152 11.00 1.65 7.72
CA ARG A 152 10.40 2.05 9.02
C ARG A 152 9.67 3.40 8.99
N HIS A 153 10.08 4.33 8.12
CA HIS A 153 9.44 5.64 7.94
C HIS A 153 8.38 5.70 6.83
N LEU A 154 8.35 4.76 5.89
CA LEU A 154 7.37 4.75 4.80
C LEU A 154 5.91 4.61 5.30
N PRO A 155 5.58 3.83 6.36
CA PRO A 155 4.24 3.84 6.94
C PRO A 155 3.74 5.24 7.32
N MET A 156 4.60 6.11 7.86
CA MET A 156 4.22 7.50 8.17
C MET A 156 3.92 8.30 6.90
N LEU A 157 4.73 8.12 5.86
CA LEU A 157 4.53 8.76 4.57
C LEU A 157 3.32 8.21 3.81
N ALA A 158 3.00 6.93 3.98
CA ALA A 158 1.80 6.31 3.44
C ALA A 158 0.55 6.90 4.08
N LEU A 159 0.55 7.15 5.39
CA LEU A 159 -0.55 7.86 6.07
C LEU A 159 -0.70 9.30 5.53
N LEU A 160 0.41 10.04 5.39
CA LEU A 160 0.37 11.38 4.79
C LEU A 160 -0.12 11.34 3.34
N SER A 161 0.26 10.33 2.58
CA SER A 161 -0.21 10.11 1.20
C SER A 161 -1.70 9.80 1.16
N ALA A 162 -2.22 9.01 2.10
CA ALA A 162 -3.65 8.76 2.24
C ALA A 162 -4.44 10.05 2.47
N LEU A 163 -3.97 10.91 3.39
CA LEU A 163 -4.59 12.22 3.64
C LEU A 163 -4.48 13.12 2.40
N HIS A 164 -3.35 13.09 1.70
CA HIS A 164 -3.11 13.88 0.51
C HIS A 164 -4.06 13.51 -0.65
N VAL A 165 -4.21 12.21 -0.96
CA VAL A 165 -5.10 11.78 -2.06
C VAL A 165 -6.58 12.01 -1.74
N ARG A 166 -7.00 11.87 -0.48
CA ARG A 166 -8.36 12.27 -0.06
C ARG A 166 -8.62 13.73 -0.38
N GLN A 167 -7.67 14.61 -0.06
CA GLN A 167 -7.84 16.05 -0.19
C GLN A 167 -7.69 16.57 -1.63
N ILE A 168 -6.75 16.02 -2.40
CA ILE A 168 -6.39 16.53 -3.73
C ILE A 168 -7.13 15.80 -4.85
N ARG A 169 -7.40 14.50 -4.69
CA ARG A 169 -8.07 13.69 -5.71
C ARG A 169 -9.54 13.45 -5.42
N ASP A 170 -10.06 13.80 -4.24
CA ASP A 170 -11.41 13.41 -3.81
C ASP A 170 -11.59 11.88 -3.82
N ALA A 171 -10.53 11.16 -3.45
CA ALA A 171 -10.52 9.70 -3.36
C ALA A 171 -10.98 9.23 -1.98
N ASN A 172 -11.61 8.05 -1.95
CA ASN A 172 -12.05 7.39 -0.72
C ASN A 172 -11.01 6.37 -0.25
N VAL A 173 -10.19 6.70 0.75
CA VAL A 173 -9.26 5.72 1.33
C VAL A 173 -10.02 4.82 2.31
N GLU A 174 -10.31 3.59 1.87
CA GLU A 174 -11.15 2.63 2.60
C GLU A 174 -10.37 1.72 3.54
N GLY A 175 -9.06 1.57 3.36
CA GLY A 175 -8.26 0.77 4.28
C GLY A 175 -6.77 1.06 4.22
N ILE A 176 -6.12 0.97 5.38
CA ILE A 176 -4.66 0.99 5.51
C ILE A 176 -4.28 -0.30 6.23
N TRP A 177 -3.55 -1.18 5.57
CA TRP A 177 -3.32 -2.55 6.01
C TRP A 177 -1.86 -2.78 6.38
N TYR A 178 -1.63 -3.41 7.52
CA TYR A 178 -0.30 -3.74 8.02
C TYR A 178 -0.21 -5.19 8.49
N GLY A 179 0.49 -6.02 7.73
CA GLY A 179 0.89 -7.36 8.12
C GLY A 179 2.10 -7.33 9.05
N SER A 180 1.85 -7.47 10.36
CA SER A 180 2.84 -7.30 11.42
C SER A 180 3.52 -8.61 11.77
N TYR A 181 4.47 -9.07 10.95
CA TYR A 181 5.26 -10.24 11.29
C TYR A 181 6.18 -9.98 12.49
N ASP A 182 6.08 -10.83 13.50
CA ASP A 182 6.93 -10.85 14.68
C ASP A 182 7.90 -12.05 14.62
N PRO A 183 9.22 -11.83 14.52
CA PRO A 183 10.21 -12.91 14.48
C PRO A 183 10.33 -13.71 15.76
N ASP A 184 9.99 -13.14 16.91
CA ASP A 184 10.13 -13.81 18.21
C ASP A 184 9.00 -14.81 18.43
N THR A 185 7.80 -14.50 17.91
CA THR A 185 6.62 -15.37 18.05
C THR A 185 6.27 -16.15 16.79
N GLY A 186 6.82 -15.77 15.63
CA GLY A 186 6.49 -16.33 14.31
C GLY A 186 5.07 -15.99 13.83
N LYS A 187 4.36 -15.09 14.54
CA LYS A 187 3.00 -14.68 14.21
C LYS A 187 3.01 -13.48 13.29
N ALA A 188 1.99 -13.36 12.44
CA ALA A 188 1.81 -12.20 11.58
C ALA A 188 0.35 -11.73 11.56
N PRO A 189 -0.16 -11.14 12.66
CA PRO A 189 -1.48 -10.52 12.65
C PRO A 189 -1.52 -9.38 11.62
N VAL A 190 -2.67 -9.24 10.96
CA VAL A 190 -2.97 -8.12 10.08
C VAL A 190 -3.76 -7.08 10.86
N TYR A 191 -3.29 -5.84 10.81
CA TYR A 191 -3.99 -4.70 11.39
C TYR A 191 -4.60 -3.84 10.28
N GLU A 192 -5.86 -3.45 10.47
CA GLU A 192 -6.54 -2.43 9.69
C GLU A 192 -6.42 -1.09 10.46
N LEU A 193 -5.77 -0.11 9.84
CA LEU A 193 -5.30 1.13 10.44
C LEU A 193 -6.04 2.37 9.94
N SER A 194 -7.15 2.23 9.19
CA SER A 194 -8.00 3.36 8.75
C SER A 194 -8.49 4.22 9.91
N GLY A 195 -8.51 3.70 11.14
CA GLY A 195 -8.79 4.48 12.34
C GLY A 195 -7.92 5.71 12.52
N LEU A 196 -6.69 5.70 11.98
CA LEU A 196 -5.81 6.88 11.98
C LEU A 196 -6.37 8.03 11.14
N LEU A 197 -7.08 7.72 10.05
CA LEU A 197 -7.74 8.75 9.22
C LEU A 197 -8.90 9.40 9.97
N ARG A 198 -9.68 8.62 10.74
CA ARG A 198 -10.74 9.17 11.59
C ARG A 198 -10.18 10.12 12.64
N ILE A 199 -9.05 9.77 13.27
CA ILE A 199 -8.37 10.66 14.22
C ILE A 199 -7.94 11.96 13.52
N ALA A 200 -7.41 11.88 12.30
CA ALA A 200 -7.04 13.07 11.52
C ALA A 200 -8.25 13.96 11.22
N ASP A 201 -9.41 13.37 10.89
CA ASP A 201 -10.65 14.13 10.62
C ASP A 201 -11.13 14.90 11.87
N TRP A 202 -11.02 14.30 13.06
CA TRP A 202 -11.28 14.97 14.34
C TRP A 202 -10.34 16.15 14.58
N LEU A 203 -9.04 15.97 14.34
CA LEU A 203 -8.05 17.04 14.49
C LEU A 203 -8.31 18.21 13.53
N GLN A 204 -8.70 17.92 12.28
CA GLN A 204 -9.06 18.95 11.29
C GLN A 204 -10.32 19.72 11.69
N SER A 205 -11.32 19.01 12.23
CA SER A 205 -12.56 19.63 12.70
C SER A 205 -12.33 20.50 13.93
N LEU A 206 -11.49 20.07 14.87
CA LEU A 206 -11.05 20.89 16.01
C LEU A 206 -10.33 22.17 15.56
N ALA A 207 -9.42 22.07 14.59
CA ALA A 207 -8.72 23.24 14.06
C ALA A 207 -9.68 24.22 13.34
N SER A 208 -10.71 23.70 12.66
CA SER A 208 -11.73 24.52 12.01
C SER A 208 -12.65 25.21 13.03
N PHE A 209 -13.02 24.49 14.08
CA PHE A 209 -13.79 25.04 15.21
C PHE A 209 -13.02 26.15 15.94
N ASP A 210 -11.73 25.95 16.24
CA ASP A 210 -10.90 26.98 16.91
C ASP A 210 -10.84 28.29 16.11
N LYS A 211 -10.87 28.19 14.78
CA LYS A 211 -10.85 29.33 13.88
C LYS A 211 -12.21 30.03 13.76
N ASP A 212 -13.28 29.27 13.54
CA ASP A 212 -14.57 29.79 13.08
C ASP A 212 -15.68 29.72 14.16
N GLY A 213 -15.43 29.04 15.30
CA GLY A 213 -16.38 28.84 16.40
C GLY A 213 -17.59 27.96 16.05
N ASP A 214 -17.58 27.31 14.88
CA ASP A 214 -18.71 26.58 14.33
C ASP A 214 -18.72 25.12 14.76
N TYR A 215 -19.64 24.73 15.64
CA TYR A 215 -19.80 23.35 16.12
C TYR A 215 -20.30 22.37 15.05
N ARG A 216 -20.88 22.85 13.94
CA ARG A 216 -21.47 22.00 12.90
C ARG A 216 -20.42 21.14 12.18
N VAL A 217 -19.13 21.51 12.28
CA VAL A 217 -18.00 20.72 11.75
C VAL A 217 -17.91 19.32 12.37
N PHE A 218 -18.43 19.12 13.59
CA PHE A 218 -18.40 17.83 14.28
C PHE A 218 -19.57 16.90 13.91
N VAL A 219 -20.65 17.42 13.32
CA VAL A 219 -21.87 16.64 13.03
C VAL A 219 -21.59 15.37 12.20
N PRO A 220 -20.77 15.41 11.12
CA PRO A 220 -20.44 14.20 10.37
C PRO A 220 -19.67 13.16 11.21
N LEU A 221 -18.77 13.62 12.08
CA LEU A 221 -17.94 12.77 12.92
C LEU A 221 -18.71 12.10 14.06
N LEU A 222 -19.63 12.84 14.69
CA LEU A 222 -20.52 12.30 15.72
C LEU A 222 -21.42 11.21 15.14
N ARG A 223 -22.01 11.45 13.96
CA ARG A 223 -22.81 10.45 13.24
C ARG A 223 -21.99 9.20 12.91
N GLN A 224 -20.75 9.36 12.44
CA GLN A 224 -19.87 8.23 12.15
C GLN A 224 -19.48 7.43 13.40
N ALA A 225 -19.38 8.09 14.55
CA ALA A 225 -19.07 7.48 15.85
C ALA A 225 -20.31 6.90 16.57
N ASN A 226 -21.49 6.92 15.94
CA ASN A 226 -22.78 6.58 16.57
C ASN A 226 -23.05 7.39 17.86
N LEU A 227 -22.66 8.66 17.86
CA LEU A 227 -22.94 9.62 18.93
C LEU A 227 -24.00 10.63 18.48
N ASP A 228 -24.78 11.13 19.42
CA ASP A 228 -25.88 12.06 19.16
C ASP A 228 -25.33 13.46 18.77
N PRO A 229 -25.65 13.98 17.57
CA PRO A 229 -25.20 15.30 17.12
C PRO A 229 -26.01 16.47 17.69
N GLU A 230 -27.10 16.24 18.44
CA GLU A 230 -27.93 17.33 19.02
C GLU A 230 -27.14 18.31 19.91
N ALA A 231 -25.96 17.91 20.40
CA ALA A 231 -25.06 18.79 21.15
C ALA A 231 -24.31 19.83 20.28
N CYS A 232 -24.44 19.78 18.96
CA CYS A 232 -23.75 20.67 18.01
C CYS A 232 -24.68 21.67 17.29
N ASP A 233 -25.98 21.68 17.62
CA ASP A 233 -26.98 22.68 17.18
C ASP A 233 -26.95 23.92 18.10
#